data_AF-A0A7X7XZP9-F1
#
_entry.id   AF-A0A7X7XZP9-F1
#
_cell.length_a   1.000
_cell.length_b   1.000
_cell.length_c   1.000
_cell.angle_alpha   90.00
_cell.angle_beta   90.00
_cell.angle_gamma   90.00
#
_symmetry.space_group_name_H-M   'P 1'
#
loop_
_entity.id
_entity.type
_entity.pdbx_description
1 polymer ?
#
loop_
_entity_poly.entity_id
_entity_poly.type
_entity_poly.pdbx_seq_one_letter_code
_entity_poly.pdbx_strand_id
1 'polypeptide(L)'
;MARDAKQYRVNVYEDGDVIARVRYNQNLDYWDGRNWTNGGVGRHKGLTKLQDGRYVLIHGTNWQGEKDWAEIISPEQALQEILKSGNTELLDTKKFSELKKLYEEMYMLEDDELEEEAE
;
A
#
# COMPACT_ATOMS: atom_id res chain seq x y z
N MET A 1 -17.52 23.00 -13.55
CA MET A 1 -16.15 23.57 -13.55
C MET A 1 -15.22 22.58 -12.87
N ALA A 2 -14.73 21.56 -13.59
CA ALA A 2 -13.73 20.64 -13.06
C ALA A 2 -12.38 21.35 -13.10
N ARG A 3 -12.06 22.08 -12.02
CA ARG A 3 -10.74 22.68 -11.87
C ARG A 3 -9.73 21.54 -11.90
N ASP A 4 -8.76 21.71 -12.79
CA ASP A 4 -7.46 21.06 -12.85
C ASP A 4 -6.76 21.21 -11.49
N ALA A 5 -7.28 20.50 -10.48
CA ALA A 5 -6.67 20.43 -9.17
C ALA A 5 -5.39 19.63 -9.42
N LYS A 6 -4.26 20.35 -9.54
CA LYS A 6 -2.90 19.82 -9.52
C LYS A 6 -2.93 18.55 -8.67
N GLN A 7 -3.00 17.39 -9.32
CA GLN A 7 -3.08 16.14 -8.59
C GLN A 7 -1.82 16.09 -7.74
N TYR A 8 -1.99 16.05 -6.42
CA TYR A 8 -0.86 16.05 -5.51
C TYR A 8 0.02 14.85 -5.85
N ARG A 9 1.26 15.11 -6.24
CA ARG A 9 2.22 14.10 -6.69
C ARG A 9 3.31 13.94 -5.66
N VAL A 10 3.52 12.71 -5.23
CA VAL A 10 4.54 12.32 -4.27
C VAL A 10 5.73 11.75 -5.02
N ASN A 11 6.93 12.08 -4.53
CA ASN A 11 8.16 11.52 -5.06
C ASN A 11 8.36 10.12 -4.48
N VAL A 12 8.64 9.16 -5.37
CA VAL A 12 9.01 7.80 -5.02
C VAL A 12 10.53 7.76 -4.91
N TYR A 13 11.01 7.35 -3.75
CA TYR A 13 12.42 7.18 -3.45
C TYR A 13 12.81 5.71 -3.48
N GLU A 14 13.97 5.42 -4.04
CA GLU A 14 14.66 4.12 -4.01
C GLU A 14 16.12 4.46 -3.68
N ASP A 15 16.66 3.91 -2.58
CA ASP A 15 18.02 4.19 -2.09
C ASP A 15 18.39 5.69 -1.93
N GLY A 16 17.38 6.55 -1.72
CA GLY A 16 17.56 8.00 -1.56
C GLY A 16 17.45 8.81 -2.85
N ASP A 17 17.34 8.14 -4.00
CA ASP A 17 17.14 8.78 -5.31
C ASP A 17 15.66 8.80 -5.72
N VAL A 18 15.24 9.88 -6.37
CA VAL A 18 13.87 9.99 -6.89
C VAL A 18 13.76 9.27 -8.22
N ILE A 19 13.14 8.10 -8.20
CA ILE A 19 12.97 7.25 -9.38
C ILE A 19 11.65 7.51 -10.13
N ALA A 20 10.61 7.97 -9.43
CA ALA A 20 9.28 8.17 -10.00
C ALA A 20 8.47 9.22 -9.25
N ARG A 21 7.36 9.67 -9.85
CA ARG A 21 6.37 10.55 -9.21
C ARG A 21 4.98 9.97 -9.38
N VAL A 22 4.34 9.60 -8.28
CA VAL A 22 3.02 8.98 -8.27
C VAL A 22 1.96 9.95 -7.77
N ARG A 23 0.71 9.70 -8.17
CA ARG A 23 -0.43 10.44 -7.63
C ARG A 23 -0.69 9.97 -6.20
N TYR A 24 -0.82 10.92 -5.28
CA TYR A 24 -1.18 10.65 -3.90
C TYR A 24 -2.54 9.95 -3.82
N ASN A 25 -2.59 8.89 -3.02
CA ASN A 25 -3.81 8.21 -2.62
C ASN A 25 -3.72 7.80 -1.15
N GLN A 26 -4.87 7.50 -0.55
CA GLN A 26 -5.00 7.10 0.86
C GLN A 26 -5.88 5.84 0.97
N ASN A 27 -5.80 4.96 -0.02
CA ASN A 27 -6.65 3.77 -0.14
C ASN A 27 -6.35 2.69 0.89
N LEU A 28 -5.25 2.80 1.66
CA LEU A 28 -4.98 1.91 2.79
C LEU A 28 -5.47 2.50 4.12
N ASP A 29 -6.12 3.66 4.10
CA ASP A 29 -6.78 4.17 5.30
C ASP A 29 -8.08 3.43 5.53
N TYR A 30 -8.33 3.09 6.79
CA TYR A 30 -9.58 2.50 7.24
C TYR A 30 -10.26 3.43 8.24
N TRP A 31 -11.57 3.26 8.37
CA TRP A 31 -12.36 4.01 9.34
C TRP A 31 -12.25 3.34 10.72
N ASP A 32 -11.63 4.00 11.69
CA ASP A 32 -11.46 3.47 13.06
C ASP A 32 -12.68 3.73 13.97
N GLY A 33 -13.77 4.27 13.43
CA GLY A 33 -14.95 4.71 14.18
C GLY A 33 -14.97 6.21 14.47
N ARG A 34 -13.84 6.93 14.30
CA ARG A 34 -13.75 8.36 14.56
C ARG A 34 -13.00 9.14 13.49
N ASN A 35 -11.99 8.53 12.87
CA ASN A 35 -11.15 9.11 11.83
C ASN A 35 -10.82 8.08 10.73
N TRP A 36 -10.48 8.58 9.54
CA TRP A 36 -9.78 7.80 8.52
C TRP A 36 -8.29 7.79 8.85
N THR A 37 -7.75 6.61 9.16
CA THR A 37 -6.35 6.45 9.60
C THR A 37 -5.80 5.08 9.22
N ASN A 38 -4.47 4.95 9.24
CA ASN A 38 -3.78 3.66 9.19
C ASN A 38 -3.40 3.15 10.61
N GLY A 39 -4.15 3.51 11.64
CA GLY A 39 -3.86 3.17 13.04
C GLY A 39 -2.91 4.14 13.75
N GLY A 40 -2.59 5.28 13.14
CA GLY A 40 -1.73 6.33 13.71
C GLY A 40 -2.28 7.74 13.52
N VAL A 41 -2.19 8.58 14.54
CA VAL A 41 -2.76 9.95 14.53
C VAL A 41 -2.09 10.81 13.44
N GLY A 42 -2.88 11.26 12.47
CA GLY A 42 -2.43 12.14 11.39
C GLY A 42 -1.49 11.48 10.38
N ARG A 43 -1.46 10.13 10.32
CA ARG A 43 -0.70 9.36 9.34
C ARG A 43 -1.65 8.64 8.41
N HIS A 44 -1.35 8.71 7.13
CA HIS A 44 -2.12 8.16 6.04
C HIS A 44 -1.25 7.23 5.21
N LYS A 45 -1.84 6.16 4.68
CA LYS A 45 -1.12 5.29 3.74
C LYS A 45 -1.90 5.09 2.45
N GLY A 46 -1.14 5.06 1.37
CA GLY A 46 -1.63 4.78 0.03
C GLY A 46 -0.81 3.68 -0.63
N LEU A 47 -1.46 2.89 -1.46
CA LEU A 47 -0.80 1.89 -2.29
C LEU A 47 -1.14 2.11 -3.75
N THR A 48 -0.12 2.11 -4.60
CA THR A 48 -0.30 2.16 -6.05
C THR A 48 0.67 1.20 -6.76
N LYS A 49 0.38 0.90 -8.02
CA LYS A 49 1.21 0.04 -8.88
C LYS A 49 1.74 0.88 -10.03
N LEU A 50 3.05 0.79 -10.27
CA LEU A 50 3.70 1.41 -11.43
C LEU A 50 3.40 0.61 -12.70
N GLN A 51 3.59 1.24 -13.86
CA GLN A 51 3.42 0.57 -15.16
C GLN A 51 4.41 -0.59 -15.36
N ASP A 52 5.57 -0.54 -14.68
CA ASP A 52 6.59 -1.59 -14.64
C ASP A 52 6.19 -2.81 -13.81
N GLY A 53 5.11 -2.72 -13.03
CA GLY A 53 4.64 -3.80 -12.16
C GLY A 53 5.04 -3.66 -10.69
N ARG A 54 6.01 -2.79 -10.37
CA ARG A 54 6.45 -2.51 -9.00
C ARG A 54 5.35 -1.84 -8.17
N TYR A 55 5.30 -2.20 -6.89
CA TYR A 55 4.37 -1.62 -5.93
C TYR A 55 5.01 -0.43 -5.23
N VAL A 56 4.22 0.61 -5.02
CA VAL A 56 4.65 1.85 -4.39
C VAL A 56 3.76 2.12 -3.19
N LEU A 57 4.39 2.24 -2.03
CA LEU A 57 3.77 2.65 -0.79
C LEU A 57 3.93 4.16 -0.62
N ILE A 58 2.82 4.85 -0.42
CA ILE A 58 2.76 6.29 -0.21
C ILE A 58 2.53 6.53 1.28
N HIS A 59 3.44 7.29 1.89
CA HIS A 59 3.34 7.75 3.27
C HIS A 59 2.85 9.19 3.27
N GLY A 60 1.62 9.37 3.74
CA GLY A 60 1.00 10.67 3.96
C GLY A 60 1.04 11.10 5.42
N THR A 61 1.22 12.38 5.67
CA THR A 61 1.20 12.93 7.04
C THR A 61 0.56 14.31 7.09
N ASN A 62 -0.28 14.52 8.11
CA ASN A 62 -0.93 15.80 8.35
C ASN A 62 -0.14 16.69 9.31
N TRP A 63 1.02 16.23 9.77
CA TRP A 63 1.88 16.96 10.70
C TRP A 63 2.66 18.07 9.98
N GLN A 64 2.59 19.30 10.50
CA GLN A 64 3.34 20.42 9.95
C GLN A 64 4.85 20.17 10.04
N GLY A 65 5.52 20.23 8.89
CA GLY A 65 6.97 20.07 8.77
C GLY A 65 7.41 18.72 8.22
N GLU A 66 6.54 17.70 8.28
CA GLU A 66 6.77 16.46 7.56
C GLU A 66 6.26 16.58 6.12
N LYS A 67 6.92 15.86 5.20
CA LYS A 67 6.56 15.84 3.77
C LYS A 67 6.08 14.45 3.41
N ASP A 68 5.12 14.38 2.50
CA ASP A 68 4.69 13.11 1.96
C ASP A 68 5.78 12.54 1.05
N TRP A 69 6.03 11.25 1.19
CA TRP A 69 7.04 10.52 0.44
C TRP A 69 6.50 9.13 0.10
N ALA A 70 7.12 8.49 -0.89
CA ALA A 70 6.74 7.16 -1.29
C ALA A 70 7.99 6.30 -1.50
N GLU A 71 7.86 4.99 -1.33
CA GLU A 71 8.92 4.02 -1.54
C GLU A 71 8.42 2.86 -2.40
N ILE A 72 9.35 2.19 -3.07
CA ILE A 72 9.05 0.92 -3.72
C ILE A 72 9.11 -0.18 -2.69
N ILE A 73 8.07 -0.99 -2.66
CA ILE A 73 7.96 -2.16 -1.79
C ILE A 73 7.79 -3.43 -2.61
N SER A 74 8.14 -4.55 -2.00
CA SER A 74 7.89 -5.88 -2.57
C SER A 74 6.38 -6.18 -2.64
N PRO A 75 5.95 -7.10 -3.53
CA PRO A 75 4.57 -7.56 -3.59
C PRO A 75 4.07 -8.13 -2.25
N GLU A 76 4.92 -8.86 -1.53
CA GLU A 76 4.61 -9.45 -0.22
C GLU A 76 4.34 -8.37 0.83
N GLN A 77 5.20 -7.34 0.89
CA GLN A 77 4.95 -6.18 1.76
C GLN A 77 3.67 -5.44 1.39
N ALA A 78 3.39 -5.28 0.09
CA ALA A 78 2.18 -4.61 -0.38
C ALA A 78 0.92 -5.35 0.06
N LEU A 79 0.95 -6.68 -0.05
CA LEU A 79 -0.10 -7.55 0.44
C LEU A 79 -0.27 -7.42 1.97
N GLN A 80 0.83 -7.48 2.72
CA GLN A 80 0.79 -7.36 4.18
C GLN A 80 0.19 -6.02 4.64
N GLU A 81 0.50 -4.92 3.96
CA GLU A 81 -0.09 -3.60 4.26
C GLU A 81 -1.59 -3.53 3.94
N ILE A 82 -2.05 -4.20 2.87
CA ILE A 82 -3.48 -4.35 2.58
C ILE A 82 -4.18 -5.15 3.68
N LEU A 83 -3.59 -6.27 4.12
CA LEU A 83 -4.17 -7.10 5.18
C LEU A 83 -4.23 -6.35 6.51
N LYS A 84 -3.16 -5.64 6.88
CA LYS A 84 -3.11 -4.80 8.09
C LYS A 84 -4.16 -3.69 8.08
N SER A 85 -4.41 -3.10 6.91
CA SER A 85 -5.45 -2.06 6.77
C SER A 85 -6.87 -2.63 6.74
N GLY A 86 -7.04 -3.93 6.54
CA GLY A 86 -8.36 -4.56 6.40
C GLY A 86 -9.08 -4.23 5.10
N ASN A 87 -8.46 -3.47 4.18
CA ASN A 87 -9.03 -3.10 2.87
C ASN A 87 -8.80 -4.21 1.84
N THR A 88 -9.21 -5.43 2.16
CA THR A 88 -9.07 -6.60 1.27
C THR A 88 -9.82 -6.43 -0.06
N GLU A 89 -10.81 -5.53 -0.12
CA GLU A 89 -11.49 -5.13 -1.36
C GLU A 89 -10.53 -4.62 -2.44
N LEU A 90 -9.35 -4.10 -2.05
CA LEU A 90 -8.32 -3.71 -3.00
C LEU A 90 -7.78 -4.91 -3.79
N LEU A 91 -7.69 -6.09 -3.19
CA LEU A 91 -7.19 -7.31 -3.83
C LEU A 91 -8.10 -7.76 -4.98
N ASP A 92 -9.39 -7.47 -4.90
CA ASP A 92 -10.34 -7.79 -5.98
C ASP A 92 -10.24 -6.83 -7.18
N THR A 93 -9.52 -5.71 -7.04
CA THR A 93 -9.30 -4.83 -8.19
C THR A 93 -8.28 -5.43 -9.17
N LYS A 94 -8.51 -5.26 -10.47
CA LYS A 94 -7.61 -5.73 -11.56
C LYS A 94 -6.15 -5.28 -11.41
N LYS A 95 -5.89 -4.22 -10.64
CA LYS A 95 -4.53 -3.71 -10.41
C LYS A 95 -3.75 -4.57 -9.43
N PHE A 96 -4.44 -5.19 -8.47
CA PHE A 96 -3.86 -5.96 -7.37
C PHE A 96 -4.23 -7.45 -7.43
N SER A 97 -4.77 -7.93 -8.56
CA SER A 97 -5.12 -9.35 -8.73
C SER A 97 -3.90 -10.28 -8.63
N GLU A 98 -2.69 -9.78 -8.91
CA GLU A 98 -1.45 -10.51 -8.66
C GLU A 98 -1.19 -10.69 -7.16
N LEU A 99 -1.48 -9.67 -6.34
CA LEU A 99 -1.36 -9.77 -4.88
C LEU A 99 -2.34 -10.79 -4.32
N LYS A 100 -3.54 -10.89 -4.90
CA LYS A 100 -4.52 -11.93 -4.52
C LYS A 100 -3.98 -13.34 -4.77
N LYS A 101 -3.34 -13.58 -5.90
CA LYS A 101 -2.71 -14.88 -6.18
C LYS A 101 -1.57 -15.19 -5.23
N LEU A 102 -0.71 -14.20 -4.96
CA LEU A 102 0.37 -14.32 -3.97
C LEU A 102 -0.17 -14.64 -2.57
N TYR A 103 -1.30 -14.03 -2.20
CA TYR A 103 -1.98 -14.33 -0.93
C TYR A 103 -2.44 -15.78 -0.86
N GLU A 104 -3.09 -16.29 -1.91
CA GLU A 104 -3.52 -17.69 -1.97
C GLU A 104 -2.33 -18.66 -1.93
N GLU A 105 -1.22 -18.34 -2.60
CA GLU A 105 -0.01 -19.15 -2.62
C GLU A 105 0.73 -19.16 -1.27
N MET A 106 0.88 -17.99 -0.63
CA MET A 106 1.45 -17.90 0.72
C MET A 106 0.63 -18.69 1.75
N TYR A 107 -0.70 -18.57 1.71
CA TYR A 107 -1.58 -19.31 2.64
C TYR A 107 -1.53 -20.83 2.42
N MET A 108 -1.30 -21.30 1.19
CA MET A 108 -1.11 -22.73 0.93
C MET A 108 0.23 -23.23 1.48
N LEU A 109 1.31 -22.45 1.32
CA LEU A 109 2.64 -22.82 1.83
C LEU A 109 2.70 -22.84 3.36
N GLU A 110 2.02 -21.91 4.03
CA GLU A 110 1.99 -21.82 5.49
C GLU A 110 1.23 -23.00 6.13
N ASP A 111 0.19 -23.53 5.44
CA ASP A 111 -0.54 -24.74 5.85
C ASP A 111 0.33 -26.02 5.68
N ASP A 112 1.06 -26.14 4.56
CA ASP A 112 1.99 -27.26 4.28
C ASP A 112 3.20 -27.27 5.26
N GLU A 113 3.82 -26.12 5.57
CA GLU A 113 4.95 -26.06 6.53
C GLU A 113 4.52 -26.40 7.97
N LEU A 114 3.29 -26.05 8.37
CA LEU A 114 2.75 -26.40 9.68
C LEU A 114 2.42 -27.89 9.82
N GLU A 115 2.10 -28.59 8.72
CA GLU A 115 1.96 -30.04 8.72
C GLU A 115 3.31 -30.76 8.79
N GLU A 116 4.37 -30.26 8.11
CA GLU A 116 5.71 -30.87 8.18
C GLU A 116 6.42 -30.67 9.55
N GLU A 117 6.21 -29.55 10.26
CA GLU A 117 6.76 -29.39 11.63
C GLU A 117 6.01 -30.20 12.71
N ALA A 118 4.84 -30.76 12.38
CA ALA A 118 4.00 -31.54 13.30
C ALA A 118 4.24 -33.06 13.24
N GLU A 119 5.09 -33.55 12.33
CA GLU A 119 5.49 -34.96 12.17
C GLU A 119 6.88 -35.27 12.80
#